data_AF-A0A2K8WYK8-F1
#
_entry.id   AF-A0A2K8WYK8-F1
#
_cell.length_a   1.000
_cell.length_b   1.000
_cell.length_c   1.000
_cell.angle_alpha   90.00
_cell.angle_beta   90.00
_cell.angle_gamma   90.00
#
_symmetry.space_group_name_H-M   'P 1'
#
loop_
_entity.id
_entity.type
_entity.pdbx_description
1 polymer ?
#
loop_
_entity_poly.entity_id
_entity_poly.type
_entity_poly.pdbx_seq_one_letter_code
_entity_poly.pdbx_strand_id
1 'polypeptide(L)'
;MQDQLKVFKIIHLALVVGLIVAYFFLGNISALSQLKLPTLDNASMIYIILPVAAFLISNLMFRLLVSKIDNTLSLKEKIVPYQSASIVRYAIIEGTAFFILIIKPDFIIFGILLIVYLALLMPTEQRIKRDLKHLD
;
A
#
# COMPACT_ATOMS: atom_id res chain seq x y z
N MET A 1 18.71 1.50 14.76
CA MET A 1 17.51 0.68 14.49
C MET A 1 16.24 1.43 14.84
N GLN A 2 16.10 1.92 16.09
CA GLN A 2 14.91 2.68 16.51
C GLN A 2 14.69 3.96 15.69
N ASP A 3 15.73 4.75 15.42
CA ASP A 3 15.60 5.97 14.63
C ASP A 3 15.17 5.71 13.18
N GLN A 4 15.80 4.73 12.52
CA GLN A 4 15.43 4.32 11.16
C GLN A 4 13.99 3.79 11.09
N LEU A 5 13.57 3.01 12.10
CA LEU A 5 12.19 2.53 12.19
C LEU A 5 11.20 3.68 12.43
N LYS A 6 11.58 4.69 13.22
CA LYS A 6 10.76 5.89 13.44
C LYS A 6 10.55 6.65 12.13
N VAL A 7 11.62 6.90 11.37
CA VAL A 7 11.54 7.51 10.03
C VAL A 7 10.63 6.68 9.12
N PHE A 8 10.79 5.36 9.12
CA PHE A 8 9.99 4.47 8.28
C PHE A 8 8.49 4.52 8.61
N LYS A 9 8.14 4.53 9.91
CA LYS A 9 6.76 4.72 10.35
C LYS A 9 6.18 6.07 9.93
N ILE A 10 6.97 7.15 10.00
CA ILE A 10 6.53 8.48 9.57
C ILE A 10 6.21 8.48 8.06
N ILE A 11 7.06 7.88 7.23
CA ILE A 11 6.81 7.77 5.78
C ILE A 11 5.52 6.99 5.52
N HIS A 12 5.36 5.82 6.14
CA HIS A 12 4.14 5.02 5.96
C HIS A 12 2.88 5.76 6.42
N LEU A 13 2.94 6.43 7.57
CA LEU A 13 1.82 7.22 8.09
C LEU A 13 1.48 8.38 7.16
N ALA A 14 2.48 9.08 6.61
CA ALA A 14 2.26 10.17 5.66
C ALA A 14 1.52 9.70 4.40
N LEU A 15 1.88 8.53 3.86
CA LEU A 15 1.19 7.92 2.71
C LEU A 15 -0.26 7.56 3.06
N VAL A 16 -0.49 6.89 4.20
CA VAL A 16 -1.84 6.49 4.63
C VAL A 16 -2.73 7.72 4.88
N VAL A 17 -2.24 8.70 5.65
CA VAL A 17 -3.00 9.91 5.98
C VAL A 17 -3.23 10.76 4.74
N GLY A 18 -2.22 10.93 3.88
CA GLY A 18 -2.34 11.66 2.62
C GLY A 18 -3.42 11.07 1.71
N LEU A 19 -3.44 9.73 1.59
CA LEU A 19 -4.45 9.04 0.80
C LEU A 19 -5.85 9.13 1.41
N ILE A 20 -5.99 9.02 2.73
CA ILE A 20 -7.28 9.24 3.44
C ILE A 20 -7.80 10.66 3.18
N VAL A 21 -6.94 11.67 3.34
CA VAL A 21 -7.29 13.08 3.09
C VAL A 21 -7.73 13.25 1.64
N ALA A 22 -6.99 12.70 0.67
CA ALA A 22 -7.38 12.77 -0.73
C ALA A 22 -8.75 12.14 -1.00
N TYR A 23 -9.03 10.97 -0.42
CA TYR A 23 -10.32 10.30 -0.55
C TYR A 23 -11.45 11.12 0.08
N PHE A 24 -11.22 11.73 1.24
CA PHE A 24 -12.20 12.56 1.90
C PHE A 24 -12.59 13.79 1.06
N PHE A 25 -11.60 14.51 0.53
CA PHE A 25 -11.84 15.76 -0.23
C PHE A 25 -12.20 15.53 -1.70
N LEU A 26 -11.45 14.69 -2.43
CA LEU A 26 -11.67 14.46 -3.86
C LEU A 26 -12.80 13.47 -4.11
N GLY A 27 -12.97 12.49 -3.21
CA GLY A 27 -13.99 11.46 -3.33
C GLY A 27 -15.37 11.89 -2.83
N ASN A 28 -15.51 13.12 -2.31
CA ASN A 28 -16.77 13.68 -1.81
C ASN A 28 -17.55 12.70 -0.89
N ILE A 29 -16.83 11.96 -0.04
CA ILE A 29 -17.38 10.90 0.83
C ILE A 29 -18.31 11.48 1.91
N SER A 30 -18.35 12.81 2.06
CA SER A 30 -19.31 13.54 2.90
C SER A 30 -20.76 13.14 2.62
N ALA A 31 -21.08 12.71 1.40
CA ALA A 31 -22.35 12.11 1.07
C ALA A 31 -22.26 10.57 1.15
N LEU A 32 -22.82 9.98 2.20
CA LEU A 32 -22.89 8.51 2.40
C LEU A 32 -23.51 7.76 1.19
N SER A 33 -24.25 8.48 0.33
CA SER A 33 -24.80 8.00 -0.93
C SER A 33 -23.76 7.53 -1.95
N GLN A 34 -22.48 7.92 -1.81
CA GLN A 34 -21.39 7.47 -2.69
C GLN A 34 -20.78 6.12 -2.27
N LEU A 35 -21.07 5.64 -1.06
CA LEU A 35 -20.64 4.31 -0.58
C LEU A 35 -21.62 3.22 -1.04
N LYS A 36 -21.95 3.20 -2.34
CA LYS A 36 -22.79 2.17 -2.95
C LYS A 36 -21.91 1.22 -3.77
N LEU A 37 -22.37 -0.02 -3.90
CA LEU A 37 -21.75 -0.94 -4.83
C LEU A 37 -22.02 -0.43 -6.26
N PRO A 38 -20.98 -0.33 -7.11
CA PRO A 38 -21.15 0.14 -8.48
C PRO A 38 -21.96 -0.88 -9.30
N THR A 39 -22.72 -0.38 -10.27
CA THR A 39 -23.34 -1.22 -11.30
C THR A 39 -22.28 -1.76 -12.24
N LEU A 40 -22.36 -3.06 -12.55
CA LEU A 40 -21.37 -3.73 -13.38
C LEU A 40 -21.80 -3.72 -14.84
N ASP A 41 -20.97 -3.14 -15.69
CA ASP A 41 -21.03 -3.27 -17.14
C ASP A 41 -19.70 -3.83 -17.67
N ASN A 42 -19.68 -4.29 -18.94
CA ASN A 42 -18.47 -4.88 -19.52
C ASN A 42 -17.28 -3.90 -19.55
N ALA A 43 -17.53 -2.60 -19.61
CA ALA A 43 -16.50 -1.57 -19.66
C ALA A 43 -15.85 -1.29 -18.29
N SER A 44 -16.57 -1.57 -17.19
CA SER A 44 -16.14 -1.28 -15.82
C SER A 44 -15.57 -2.48 -15.06
N MET A 45 -15.66 -3.68 -15.62
CA MET A 45 -15.12 -4.91 -15.01
C MET A 45 -13.62 -4.81 -14.66
N ILE A 46 -12.85 -4.05 -15.45
CA ILE A 46 -11.41 -3.83 -15.22
C ILE A 46 -11.11 -3.16 -13.86
N TYR A 47 -12.01 -2.29 -13.36
CA TYR A 47 -11.81 -1.55 -12.11
C TYR A 47 -12.04 -2.42 -10.87
N ILE A 48 -12.69 -3.57 -11.00
CA ILE A 48 -12.81 -4.58 -9.94
C ILE A 48 -11.55 -5.43 -9.84
N ILE A 49 -10.90 -5.68 -10.97
CA ILE A 49 -9.68 -6.50 -11.05
C ILE A 49 -8.46 -5.72 -10.55
N LEU A 50 -8.43 -4.40 -10.79
CA LEU A 50 -7.34 -3.50 -10.41
C LEU A 50 -6.87 -3.64 -8.95
N PRO A 51 -7.75 -3.61 -7.93
CA PRO A 51 -7.36 -3.81 -6.53
C PRO A 51 -6.70 -5.17 -6.26
N VAL A 52 -7.22 -6.23 -6.88
CA VAL A 52 -6.67 -7.59 -6.75
C VAL A 52 -5.28 -7.66 -7.39
N ALA A 53 -5.15 -7.10 -8.60
CA ALA A 53 -3.87 -7.00 -9.29
C ALA A 53 -2.85 -6.19 -8.47
N ALA A 54 -3.25 -5.03 -7.93
CA ALA A 54 -2.39 -4.21 -7.07
C ALA A 54 -1.95 -4.95 -5.81
N PHE A 55 -2.85 -5.68 -5.15
CA PHE A 55 -2.51 -6.53 -4.02
C PHE A 55 -1.46 -7.59 -4.39
N LEU A 56 -1.66 -8.32 -5.49
CA LEU A 56 -0.75 -9.37 -5.93
C LEU A 56 0.61 -8.82 -6.37
N ILE A 57 0.60 -7.80 -7.23
CA ILE A 57 1.81 -7.21 -7.81
C ILE A 57 2.63 -6.51 -6.71
N SER A 58 1.99 -5.76 -5.81
CA SER A 58 2.71 -5.11 -4.70
C SER A 58 3.41 -6.14 -3.80
N ASN A 59 2.76 -7.27 -3.52
CA ASN A 59 3.34 -8.37 -2.75
C ASN A 59 4.48 -9.08 -3.50
N LEU A 60 4.31 -9.32 -4.80
CA LEU A 60 5.34 -9.92 -5.63
C LEU A 60 6.58 -9.03 -5.69
N MET A 61 6.41 -7.75 -6.02
CA MET A 61 7.52 -6.78 -6.09
C MET A 61 8.24 -6.65 -4.75
N PHE A 62 7.49 -6.58 -3.65
CA PHE A 62 8.07 -6.56 -2.31
C PHE A 62 8.97 -7.77 -2.06
N ARG A 63 8.48 -8.99 -2.34
CA ARG A 63 9.26 -10.22 -2.15
C ARG A 63 10.50 -10.26 -3.03
N LEU A 64 10.38 -9.85 -4.31
CA LEU A 64 11.51 -9.81 -5.25
C LEU A 64 12.58 -8.81 -4.85
N LEU A 65 12.21 -7.69 -4.22
CA LEU A 65 13.16 -6.69 -3.74
C LEU A 65 13.80 -7.11 -2.42
N VAL A 66 13.00 -7.68 -1.49
CA VAL A 66 13.52 -8.20 -0.22
C VAL A 66 14.46 -9.38 -0.44
N SER A 67 14.19 -10.27 -1.41
CA SER A 67 15.07 -11.41 -1.72
C SER A 67 16.43 -11.01 -2.30
N LYS A 68 16.59 -9.75 -2.70
CA LYS A 68 17.85 -9.19 -3.24
C LYS A 68 18.65 -8.42 -2.19
N ILE A 69 18.15 -8.33 -0.96
CA ILE A 69 18.89 -7.70 0.14
C ILE A 69 20.13 -8.54 0.44
N ASP A 70 21.29 -7.90 0.54
CA ASP A 70 22.54 -8.57 0.86
C ASP A 70 22.47 -9.22 2.24
N ASN A 71 22.69 -10.55 2.28
CA ASN A 71 22.60 -11.35 3.49
C ASN A 71 23.77 -11.12 4.44
N THR A 72 24.88 -10.55 3.96
CA THR A 72 26.06 -10.22 4.78
C THR A 72 25.85 -9.00 5.67
N LEU A 73 24.83 -8.18 5.38
CA LEU A 73 24.50 -7.00 6.15
C LEU A 73 23.97 -7.36 7.54
N SER A 74 24.29 -6.52 8.53
CA SER A 74 23.63 -6.62 9.84
C SER A 74 22.14 -6.26 9.72
N LEU A 75 21.32 -6.72 10.68
CA LEU A 75 19.89 -6.40 10.74
C LEU A 75 19.61 -4.89 10.68
N LYS A 76 20.49 -4.06 11.29
CA LYS A 76 20.37 -2.59 11.28
C LYS A 76 20.58 -2.01 9.87
N GLU A 77 21.46 -2.61 9.09
CA GLU A 77 21.76 -2.19 7.71
C GLU A 77 20.71 -2.69 6.73
N LYS A 78 20.15 -3.89 6.94
CA LYS A 78 19.04 -4.46 6.14
C LYS A 78 17.77 -3.60 6.17
N ILE A 79 17.58 -2.72 7.18
CA ILE A 79 16.40 -1.85 7.28
C ILE A 79 16.26 -0.88 6.11
N VAL A 80 17.36 -0.30 5.62
CA VAL A 80 17.31 0.70 4.55
C VAL A 80 16.79 0.08 3.23
N PRO A 81 17.37 -1.01 2.70
CA PRO A 81 16.83 -1.62 1.49
C PRO A 81 15.44 -2.26 1.71
N TYR A 82 15.13 -2.74 2.91
CA TYR A 82 13.78 -3.20 3.26
C TYR A 82 12.74 -2.06 3.20
N GLN A 83 13.10 -0.88 3.71
CA GLN A 83 12.27 0.32 3.63
C GLN A 83 12.01 0.69 2.17
N SER A 84 13.03 0.68 1.31
CA SER A 84 12.87 0.92 -0.13
C SER A 84 11.93 -0.10 -0.79
N ALA A 85 12.09 -1.40 -0.50
CA ALA A 85 11.20 -2.44 -1.00
C ALA A 85 9.74 -2.22 -0.55
N SER A 86 9.55 -1.77 0.69
CA SER A 86 8.23 -1.47 1.24
C SER A 86 7.60 -0.23 0.60
N ILE A 87 8.40 0.82 0.33
CA ILE A 87 7.91 2.03 -0.37
C ILE A 87 7.39 1.67 -1.76
N VAL A 88 8.09 0.81 -2.51
CA VAL A 88 7.60 0.31 -3.81
C VAL A 88 6.26 -0.41 -3.67
N ARG A 89 6.12 -1.28 -2.66
CA ARG A 89 4.85 -1.95 -2.35
C ARG A 89 3.73 -0.95 -2.08
N TYR A 90 4.02 0.07 -1.26
CA TYR A 90 3.05 1.10 -0.89
C TYR A 90 2.64 1.94 -2.10
N ALA A 91 3.58 2.34 -2.96
CA ALA A 91 3.32 3.14 -4.14
C ALA A 91 2.39 2.44 -5.14
N ILE A 92 2.50 1.11 -5.31
CA ILE A 92 1.59 0.34 -6.18
C ILE A 92 0.16 0.39 -5.63
N ILE A 93 0.00 0.25 -4.31
CA ILE A 93 -1.32 0.26 -3.64
C ILE A 93 -1.92 1.67 -3.68
N GLU A 94 -1.15 2.67 -3.27
CA GLU A 94 -1.54 4.08 -3.25
C GLU A 94 -1.86 4.58 -4.67
N GLY A 95 -0.98 4.32 -5.64
CA GLY A 95 -1.19 4.70 -7.03
C GLY A 95 -2.45 4.09 -7.63
N THR A 96 -2.76 2.82 -7.29
CA THR A 96 -4.02 2.19 -7.72
C THR A 96 -5.23 2.84 -7.05
N ALA A 97 -5.14 3.17 -5.77
CA ALA A 97 -6.21 3.87 -5.06
C ALA A 97 -6.43 5.28 -5.66
N PHE A 98 -5.40 6.06 -5.94
CA PHE A 98 -5.54 7.35 -6.64
C PHE A 98 -6.12 7.18 -8.05
N PHE A 99 -5.71 6.16 -8.79
CA PHE A 99 -6.25 5.89 -10.11
C PHE A 99 -7.76 5.64 -10.08
N ILE A 100 -8.24 4.83 -9.13
CA ILE A 100 -9.68 4.61 -8.92
C ILE A 100 -10.39 5.93 -8.55
N LEU A 101 -9.84 6.66 -7.59
CA LEU A 101 -10.42 7.92 -7.09
C LEU A 101 -10.62 8.96 -8.21
N ILE A 102 -9.65 9.11 -9.10
CA ILE A 102 -9.63 10.16 -10.12
C ILE A 102 -10.39 9.74 -11.39
N ILE A 103 -10.25 8.49 -11.82
CA ILE A 103 -10.74 8.03 -13.12
C ILE A 103 -12.14 7.41 -13.03
N LYS A 104 -12.44 6.67 -11.96
CA LYS A 104 -13.73 5.99 -11.74
C LYS A 104 -14.18 6.09 -10.28
N PRO A 105 -14.61 7.28 -9.84
CA PRO A 105 -15.06 7.51 -8.47
C PRO A 105 -16.24 6.62 -8.05
N ASP A 106 -17.06 6.10 -8.97
CA ASP A 106 -18.11 5.13 -8.64
C ASP A 106 -17.57 3.83 -8.01
N PHE A 107 -16.27 3.55 -8.18
CA PHE A 107 -15.57 2.38 -7.64
C PHE A 107 -14.79 2.71 -6.35
N ILE A 108 -15.04 3.86 -5.72
CA ILE A 108 -14.30 4.36 -4.55
C ILE A 108 -14.19 3.36 -3.39
N ILE A 109 -15.18 2.49 -3.22
CA ILE A 109 -15.17 1.45 -2.17
C ILE A 109 -13.97 0.51 -2.30
N PHE A 110 -13.54 0.19 -3.52
CA PHE A 110 -12.37 -0.63 -3.77
C PHE A 110 -11.07 0.11 -3.45
N GLY A 111 -11.06 1.41 -3.68
CA GLY A 111 -10.02 2.31 -3.22
C GLY A 111 -9.88 2.34 -1.70
N ILE A 112 -11.00 2.42 -0.97
CA ILE A 112 -11.03 2.36 0.50
C ILE A 112 -10.48 1.03 1.00
N LEU A 113 -10.79 -0.10 0.35
CA LEU A 113 -10.20 -1.40 0.69
C LEU A 113 -8.67 -1.39 0.56
N LEU A 114 -8.14 -0.74 -0.48
CA LEU A 114 -6.70 -0.57 -0.64
C LEU A 114 -6.09 0.32 0.45
N ILE A 115 -6.79 1.36 0.90
CA ILE A 115 -6.35 2.20 2.05
C ILE A 115 -6.26 1.37 3.31
N VAL A 116 -7.30 0.58 3.62
CA VAL A 116 -7.31 -0.32 4.79
C VAL A 116 -6.15 -1.30 4.69
N TYR A 117 -5.95 -1.92 3.53
CA TYR A 117 -4.82 -2.80 3.29
C TYR A 117 -3.48 -2.09 3.52
N LEU A 118 -3.29 -0.89 2.95
CA LEU A 118 -2.08 -0.10 3.13
C LEU A 118 -1.81 0.19 4.61
N ALA A 119 -2.84 0.57 5.38
CA ALA A 119 -2.72 0.81 6.82
C ALA A 119 -2.27 -0.45 7.59
N LEU A 120 -2.78 -1.63 7.22
CA LEU A 120 -2.35 -2.92 7.79
C LEU A 120 -0.90 -3.30 7.44
N LEU A 121 -0.26 -2.57 6.53
CA LEU A 121 1.15 -2.76 6.19
C LEU A 121 2.13 -1.95 7.04
N MET A 122 1.65 -1.37 8.15
CA MET A 122 2.46 -0.55 9.04
C MET A 122 3.79 -1.24 9.41
N PRO A 123 4.93 -0.54 9.27
CA PRO A 123 6.22 -1.12 9.59
C PRO A 123 6.38 -1.27 11.10
N THR A 124 6.54 -2.51 11.54
CA THR A 124 6.87 -2.86 12.93
C THR A 124 8.16 -3.66 12.95
N GLU A 125 8.90 -3.57 14.06
CA GLU A 125 10.14 -4.33 14.22
C GLU A 125 9.90 -5.84 14.08
N GLN A 126 8.80 -6.35 14.65
CA GLN A 126 8.42 -7.75 14.55
C GLN A 126 8.16 -8.17 13.10
N ARG A 127 7.46 -7.35 12.32
CA ARG A 127 7.20 -7.62 10.90
C ARG A 127 8.51 -7.63 10.11
N ILE A 128 9.37 -6.64 10.30
CA ILE A 128 10.67 -6.56 9.60
C ILE A 128 11.51 -7.80 9.91
N LYS A 129 11.66 -8.15 11.18
CA LYS A 129 12.41 -9.34 11.60
C LYS A 129 11.83 -10.63 10.99
N ARG A 130 10.51 -10.78 10.98
CA ARG A 130 9.84 -11.94 10.37
C ARG A 130 10.09 -12.01 8.87
N ASP A 131 9.93 -10.89 8.17
CA ASP A 131 10.02 -10.84 6.72
C ASP A 131 11.49 -11.02 6.25
N LEU A 132 12.46 -10.64 7.09
CA LEU A 132 13.90 -10.88 6.87
C LEU A 132 14.39 -12.26 7.37
N LYS A 133 13.60 -13.00 8.15
CA LYS A 133 14.01 -14.27 8.78
C LYS A 133 14.39 -15.36 7.76
N HIS A 134 13.94 -15.24 6.51
CA HIS A 134 14.27 -16.17 5.43
C HIS A 134 15.61 -15.87 4.74
N LEU A 135 16.32 -14.82 5.16
CA LEU A 135 17.61 -14.37 4.61
C LEU A 135 18.80 -14.73 5.52
N ASP A 136 18.54 -15.35 6.67
CA ASP A 136 19.53 -15.86 7.61
C ASP A 136 19.52 -17.41 7.56
#